data_AF-A0A8B7BMN5-F1
#
_entry.id   AF-A0A8B7BMN5-F1
#
_cell.length_a   1.000
_cell.length_b   1.000
_cell.length_c   1.000
_cell.angle_alpha   90.00
_cell.angle_beta   90.00
_cell.angle_gamma   90.00
#
_symmetry.space_group_name_H-M   'P 1'
#
loop_
_entity.id
_entity.type
_entity.pdbx_description
1 polymer ?
#
loop_
_entity_poly.entity_id
_entity_poly.type
_entity_poly.pdbx_seq_one_letter_code
_entity_poly.pdbx_strand_id
1 'polypeptide(L)'
;MVGTAEAAAPPAIVRNEKDGRFETEDKQAFLQYHLRDVTVLAVEGGQAKEKKKTAMDMVHTYVPRRKRGLGLAGHLCVAAFTHAQRNSMIVIPTCSYVSDTFLPRNPLWNSLVYKEERKSCDCLHSLLSLFRDNISPAFE
;
A
#
# COMPACT_ATOMS: atom_id res chain seq x y z
N MET A 1 4.83 24.82 -26.61
CA MET A 1 3.55 25.05 -25.91
C MET A 1 3.51 24.11 -24.72
N VAL A 2 3.91 24.58 -23.53
CA VAL A 2 3.89 23.78 -22.30
C VAL A 2 2.49 23.93 -21.71
N GLY A 3 1.69 22.86 -21.79
CA GLY A 3 0.38 22.81 -21.15
C GLY A 3 0.58 22.80 -19.64
N THR A 4 0.34 23.94 -19.00
CA THR A 4 0.12 24.03 -17.57
C THR A 4 -1.01 23.07 -17.24
N ALA A 5 -0.69 21.98 -16.53
CA ALA A 5 -1.70 21.13 -15.92
C ALA A 5 -2.36 21.97 -14.84
N GLU A 6 -3.42 22.67 -15.24
CA GLU A 6 -4.31 23.39 -14.37
C GLU A 6 -4.68 22.45 -13.22
N ALA A 7 -4.18 22.76 -12.03
CA ALA A 7 -4.59 22.13 -10.79
C ALA A 7 -6.04 22.54 -10.52
N ALA A 8 -6.95 22.05 -11.35
CA ALA A 8 -8.38 22.06 -11.09
C ALA A 8 -8.54 21.44 -9.70
N ALA A 9 -9.21 22.17 -8.82
CA ALA A 9 -9.43 21.77 -7.43
C ALA A 9 -9.74 20.26 -7.36
N PRO A 10 -9.10 19.52 -6.44
CA PRO A 10 -9.32 18.09 -6.36
C PRO A 10 -10.83 17.83 -6.31
N PRO A 11 -11.35 16.90 -7.13
CA PRO A 11 -12.78 16.62 -7.18
C PRO A 11 -13.27 16.38 -5.76
N ALA A 12 -14.44 16.93 -5.40
CA ALA A 12 -15.00 16.77 -4.06
C ALA A 12 -15.25 15.27 -3.80
N ILE A 13 -14.31 14.64 -3.08
CA ILE A 13 -14.39 13.25 -2.66
C ILE A 13 -15.01 13.23 -1.27
N VAL A 14 -16.20 12.67 -1.17
CA VAL A 14 -16.91 12.44 0.07
C VAL A 14 -16.48 11.07 0.62
N ARG A 15 -16.12 11.03 1.90
CA ARG A 15 -15.85 9.77 2.61
C ARG A 15 -17.13 9.33 3.30
N ASN A 16 -17.67 8.19 2.88
CA ASN A 16 -18.78 7.53 3.52
C ASN A 16 -18.24 6.44 4.46
N GLU A 17 -18.14 6.79 5.75
CA GLU A 17 -17.61 5.90 6.79
C GLU A 17 -18.52 4.70 7.07
N LYS A 18 -19.84 4.83 6.84
CA LYS A 18 -20.81 3.76 7.10
C LYS A 18 -20.63 2.59 6.15
N ASP A 19 -20.33 2.88 4.90
CA ASP A 19 -20.15 1.87 3.84
C ASP A 19 -18.69 1.48 3.62
N GLY A 20 -17.74 2.19 4.25
CA GLY A 20 -16.31 2.04 3.98
C GLY A 20 -15.97 2.42 2.54
N ARG A 21 -16.45 3.58 2.07
CA ARG A 21 -16.28 4.01 0.68
C ARG A 21 -15.87 5.47 0.56
N PHE A 22 -15.00 5.74 -0.39
CA PHE A 22 -14.74 7.09 -0.89
C PHE A 22 -15.51 7.24 -2.19
N GLU A 23 -16.36 8.25 -2.30
CA GLU A 23 -17.19 8.47 -3.48
C GLU A 23 -17.09 9.93 -3.92
N THR A 24 -17.24 10.16 -5.22
CA THR A 24 -17.43 11.53 -5.73
C THR A 24 -18.75 12.10 -5.21
N GLU A 25 -18.90 13.42 -5.11
CA GLU A 25 -20.16 14.07 -4.74
C GLU A 25 -21.37 13.57 -5.56
N ASP A 26 -21.16 13.29 -6.85
CA ASP A 26 -22.19 12.72 -7.74
C ASP A 26 -22.54 11.24 -7.47
N LYS A 27 -21.83 10.57 -6.57
CA LYS A 27 -21.90 9.12 -6.26
C LYS A 27 -21.67 8.16 -7.44
N GLN A 28 -21.17 8.67 -8.56
CA GLN A 28 -20.97 7.86 -9.77
C GLN A 28 -19.67 7.07 -9.77
N ALA A 29 -18.63 7.60 -9.13
CA ALA A 29 -17.33 6.94 -8.99
C ALA A 29 -17.02 6.72 -7.51
N PHE A 30 -16.50 5.54 -7.19
CA PHE A 30 -16.20 5.18 -5.80
C PHE A 30 -15.00 4.24 -5.68
N LEU A 31 -14.36 4.29 -4.52
CA LEU A 31 -13.35 3.35 -4.04
C LEU A 31 -13.86 2.73 -2.75
N GLN A 32 -14.01 1.42 -2.75
CA GLN A 32 -14.44 0.64 -1.61
C GLN A 32 -13.23 0.09 -0.86
N TYR A 33 -13.28 0.18 0.46
CA TYR A 33 -12.26 -0.34 1.36
C TYR A 33 -12.87 -1.15 2.51
N HIS A 34 -12.07 -2.05 3.08
CA HIS A 34 -12.37 -2.77 4.29
C HIS A 34 -11.28 -2.53 5.33
N LEU A 35 -11.65 -2.32 6.59
CA LEU A 35 -10.68 -2.25 7.67
C LEU A 35 -10.39 -3.68 8.13
N ARG A 36 -9.11 -4.02 8.18
CA ARG A 36 -8.60 -5.29 8.69
C ARG A 36 -7.61 -4.99 9.81
N ASP A 37 -7.56 -5.85 10.81
CA ASP A 37 -6.49 -5.82 11.78
C ASP A 37 -5.37 -6.74 11.31
N VAL A 38 -4.14 -6.23 11.26
CA VAL A 38 -2.97 -7.04 10.97
C VAL A 38 -1.96 -6.95 12.10
N THR A 39 -1.14 -7.99 12.22
CA THR A 39 -0.04 -8.03 13.17
C THR A 39 1.25 -7.69 12.42
N VAL A 40 1.88 -6.58 12.78
CA VAL A 40 3.18 -6.18 12.23
C VAL A 40 4.27 -6.48 13.25
N LEU A 41 5.37 -7.06 12.79
CA LEU A 41 6.56 -7.26 13.62
C LEU A 41 7.29 -5.91 13.74
N ALA A 42 7.28 -5.33 14.94
CA ALA A 42 8.06 -4.15 15.26
C ALA A 42 9.29 -4.57 16.07
N VAL A 43 10.47 -4.16 15.63
CA VAL A 43 11.70 -4.35 16.40
C VAL A 43 11.87 -3.14 17.32
N GLU A 44 11.56 -3.31 18.60
CA GLU A 44 11.82 -2.30 19.63
C GLU A 44 12.92 -2.83 20.56
N GLY A 45 14.06 -2.14 20.64
CA GLY A 45 15.16 -2.51 21.53
C GLY A 45 15.83 -3.84 21.19
N GLY A 46 15.89 -4.22 19.91
CA GLY A 46 16.52 -5.46 19.45
C GLY A 46 15.67 -6.72 19.59
N GLN A 47 14.42 -6.61 20.05
CA GLN A 47 13.48 -7.73 20.14
C GLN A 47 12.31 -7.51 19.16
N ALA A 48 11.99 -8.54 18.37
CA ALA A 48 10.82 -8.52 17.51
C ALA A 48 9.56 -8.72 18.37
N LYS A 49 8.68 -7.72 18.39
CA LYS A 49 7.37 -7.79 19.05
C LYS A 49 6.25 -7.69 18.03
N GLU A 50 5.23 -8.51 18.21
CA GLU A 50 4.00 -8.43 17.46
C GLU A 50 3.18 -7.22 17.91
N LYS A 51 2.92 -6.29 16.99
CA LYS A 51 2.09 -5.11 17.23
C LYS A 51 0.86 -5.16 16.33
N LYS A 52 -0.32 -5.06 16.94
CA LYS A 52 -1.58 -4.97 16.20
C LYS A 52 -1.68 -3.59 15.55
N LYS A 53 -1.90 -3.55 14.23
CA LYS A 53 -2.05 -2.33 13.45
C LYS A 53 -3.26 -2.46 12.52
N THR A 54 -4.03 -1.39 12.39
CA THR A 54 -5.17 -1.36 11.47
C THR A 54 -4.69 -1.13 10.04
N ALA A 55 -5.14 -2.02 9.15
CA ALA A 55 -4.91 -2.00 7.73
C ALA A 55 -6.19 -1.64 6.97
N MET A 56 -6.08 -0.72 6.03
CA MET A 56 -7.14 -0.37 5.08
C MET A 56 -6.93 -1.15 3.79
N ASP A 57 -7.76 -2.15 3.56
CA ASP A 57 -7.77 -2.97 2.37
C ASP A 57 -8.62 -2.33 1.27
N MET A 58 -7.95 -1.84 0.21
CA MET A 58 -8.61 -1.21 -0.94
C MET A 58 -8.99 -2.30 -1.94
N VAL A 59 -10.26 -2.72 -1.94
CA VAL A 59 -10.71 -3.91 -2.69
C VAL A 59 -11.20 -3.59 -4.09
N HIS A 60 -11.85 -2.44 -4.29
CA HIS A 60 -12.48 -2.14 -5.58
C HIS A 60 -12.52 -0.64 -5.85
N THR A 61 -12.14 -0.25 -7.06
CA THR A 61 -12.31 1.11 -7.56
C THR A 61 -13.15 1.08 -8.82
N TYR A 62 -14.25 1.82 -8.83
CA TYR A 62 -15.16 1.93 -9.95
C TYR A 62 -15.21 3.37 -10.48
N VAL A 63 -14.98 3.52 -11.78
CA VAL A 63 -15.17 4.80 -12.49
C VAL A 63 -16.00 4.54 -13.76
N PRO A 64 -17.13 5.24 -13.93
CA PRO A 64 -18.01 5.08 -15.08
C PRO A 64 -17.29 5.55 -16.34
N ARG A 65 -17.56 4.89 -17.48
CA ARG A 65 -16.89 5.17 -18.77
C ARG A 65 -16.94 6.64 -19.17
N ARG A 66 -18.06 7.30 -18.90
CA ARG A 66 -18.28 8.73 -19.21
C ARG A 66 -17.32 9.69 -18.49
N LYS A 67 -16.75 9.28 -17.36
CA LYS A 67 -15.81 10.07 -16.56
C LYS A 67 -14.39 9.47 -16.53
N ARG A 68 -14.11 8.47 -17.37
CA ARG A 68 -12.74 7.95 -17.54
C ARG A 68 -11.89 9.00 -18.28
N GLY A 69 -10.58 8.97 -18.03
CA GLY A 69 -9.65 9.96 -18.59
C GLY A 69 -9.48 11.23 -17.75
N LEU A 70 -10.34 11.46 -16.75
CA LEU A 70 -10.28 12.63 -15.85
C LEU A 70 -9.45 12.40 -14.57
N GLY A 71 -8.74 11.27 -14.46
CA GLY A 71 -7.93 10.98 -13.27
C GLY A 71 -8.70 10.65 -11.98
N LEU A 72 -10.04 10.53 -12.02
CA LEU A 72 -10.87 10.29 -10.83
C LEU A 72 -10.44 9.10 -9.98
N ALA A 73 -10.06 7.98 -10.61
CA ALA A 73 -9.56 6.81 -9.90
C ALA A 73 -8.29 7.12 -9.09
N GLY A 74 -7.39 7.95 -9.65
CA GLY A 74 -6.21 8.43 -8.96
C GLY A 74 -6.56 9.33 -7.77
N HIS A 75 -7.49 10.27 -7.95
CA HIS A 75 -7.94 11.13 -6.84
C HIS A 75 -8.61 10.36 -5.71
N LEU A 76 -9.43 9.34 -6.02
CA LEU A 76 -10.02 8.45 -5.03
C LEU A 76 -8.94 7.70 -4.24
N CYS A 77 -7.92 7.17 -4.92
CA CYS A 77 -6.79 6.52 -4.27
C CYS A 77 -6.04 7.51 -3.38
N VAL A 78 -5.66 8.69 -3.87
CA VAL A 78 -4.97 9.72 -3.09
C VAL A 78 -5.75 10.08 -1.83
N ALA A 79 -7.06 10.27 -1.91
CA ALA A 79 -7.90 10.55 -0.75
C ALA A 79 -7.85 9.42 0.29
N ALA A 80 -7.94 8.17 -0.17
CA ALA A 80 -7.89 7.00 0.70
C ALA A 80 -6.51 6.80 1.35
N PHE A 81 -5.41 6.95 0.59
CA PHE A 81 -4.04 6.89 1.11
C PHE A 81 -3.73 8.03 2.08
N THR A 82 -4.18 9.26 1.77
CA THR A 82 -4.04 10.42 2.68
C THR A 82 -4.76 10.16 3.99
N HIS A 83 -5.96 9.58 3.93
CA HIS A 83 -6.70 9.19 5.12
C HIS A 83 -5.96 8.12 5.93
N ALA A 84 -5.41 7.08 5.27
CA ALA A 84 -4.59 6.07 5.94
C ALA A 84 -3.37 6.69 6.64
N GLN A 85 -2.66 7.59 5.96
CA GLN A 85 -1.50 8.30 6.50
C GLN A 85 -1.84 9.10 7.76
N ARG A 86 -2.91 9.91 7.71
CA ARG A 86 -3.35 10.74 8.85
C ARG A 86 -3.74 9.93 10.08
N ASN A 87 -4.24 8.72 9.88
CA ASN A 87 -4.66 7.82 10.94
C ASN A 87 -3.58 6.77 11.29
N SER A 88 -2.36 6.92 10.77
CA SER A 88 -1.26 5.95 10.97
C SER A 88 -1.63 4.50 10.61
N MET A 89 -2.58 4.33 9.68
CA MET A 89 -3.00 3.02 9.16
C MET A 89 -2.07 2.59 8.02
N ILE A 90 -2.01 1.28 7.78
CA ILE A 90 -1.36 0.73 6.59
C ILE A 90 -2.40 0.44 5.51
N VAL A 91 -1.97 0.29 4.26
CA VAL A 91 -2.86 0.05 3.12
C VAL A 91 -2.57 -1.30 2.47
N ILE A 92 -3.59 -2.11 2.24
CA ILE A 92 -3.47 -3.36 1.46
C ILE A 92 -4.04 -3.07 0.06
N PRO A 93 -3.21 -3.08 -0.99
CA PRO A 93 -3.66 -2.81 -2.36
C PRO A 93 -4.23 -4.08 -3.02
N THR A 94 -5.39 -4.55 -2.58
CA THR A 94 -6.05 -5.74 -3.18
C THR A 94 -6.59 -5.46 -4.58
N CYS A 95 -7.02 -4.22 -4.84
CA CYS A 95 -7.47 -3.79 -6.16
C CYS A 95 -6.28 -3.70 -7.13
N SER A 96 -6.34 -4.45 -8.24
CA SER A 96 -5.31 -4.47 -9.28
C SER A 96 -4.99 -3.09 -9.87
N TYR A 97 -5.99 -2.20 -9.96
CA TYR A 97 -5.74 -0.82 -10.39
C TYR A 97 -4.76 -0.09 -9.44
N VAL A 98 -4.91 -0.31 -8.12
CA VAL A 98 -4.07 0.33 -7.11
C VAL A 98 -2.65 -0.23 -7.19
N SER A 99 -2.52 -1.55 -7.17
CA SER A 99 -1.21 -2.23 -7.21
C SER A 99 -0.46 -1.97 -8.52
N ASP A 100 -1.14 -2.13 -9.66
CA ASP A 100 -0.47 -2.26 -10.96
C ASP A 100 -0.41 -0.92 -11.70
N THR A 101 -1.31 0.02 -11.41
CA THR A 101 -1.39 1.31 -12.13
C THR A 101 -1.06 2.49 -11.23
N PHE A 102 -1.60 2.55 -10.02
CA PHE A 102 -1.47 3.73 -9.16
C PHE A 102 -0.12 3.81 -8.45
N LEU A 103 0.33 2.72 -7.80
CA LEU A 103 1.58 2.70 -7.04
C LEU A 103 2.84 2.91 -7.90
N PRO A 104 3.00 2.30 -9.09
CA PRO A 104 4.18 2.56 -9.94
C PRO A 104 4.30 4.02 -10.38
N ARG A 105 3.17 4.73 -10.50
CA ARG A 105 3.12 6.16 -10.84
C ARG A 105 3.32 7.07 -9.63
N ASN A 106 3.10 6.56 -8.41
CA ASN A 106 3.17 7.32 -7.17
C ASN A 106 3.93 6.55 -6.09
N PRO A 107 5.25 6.35 -6.26
CA PRO A 107 6.05 5.53 -5.34
C PRO A 107 6.13 6.10 -3.92
N LEU A 108 5.77 7.38 -3.72
CA LEU A 108 5.70 8.03 -2.41
C LEU A 108 4.77 7.30 -1.42
N TRP A 109 3.72 6.64 -1.93
CA TRP A 109 2.76 5.91 -1.10
C TRP A 109 3.22 4.50 -0.72
N ASN A 110 4.32 4.00 -1.29
CA ASN A 110 4.83 2.65 -1.01
C ASN A 110 5.24 2.45 0.46
N SER A 111 5.49 3.53 1.20
CA SER A 111 5.79 3.49 2.64
C SER A 111 4.56 3.15 3.50
N LEU A 112 3.35 3.41 3.01
CA LEU A 112 2.10 3.09 3.70
C LEU A 112 1.54 1.73 3.30
N VAL A 113 2.01 1.18 2.18
CA VAL A 113 1.56 -0.12 1.69
C VAL A 113 2.07 -1.22 2.61
N TYR A 114 1.15 -2.08 3.06
CA TYR A 114 1.49 -3.30 3.75
C TYR A 114 2.25 -4.20 2.80
N LYS A 115 3.54 -4.32 3.06
CA LYS A 115 4.37 -5.38 2.51
C LYS A 115 4.38 -6.43 3.60
N GLU A 116 3.74 -7.57 3.34
CA GLU A 116 4.10 -8.76 4.08
C GLU A 116 5.59 -8.93 3.82
N GLU A 117 6.42 -8.73 4.84
CA GLU A 117 7.83 -9.09 4.81
C GLU A 117 7.85 -10.60 4.60
N ARG A 118 7.70 -11.04 3.34
CA ARG A 118 8.19 -12.34 2.96
C ARG A 118 9.65 -12.27 3.38
N LYS A 119 10.03 -13.12 4.32
CA LYS A 119 11.39 -13.59 4.47
C LYS A 119 11.77 -14.23 3.12
N SER A 120 11.97 -13.41 2.09
CA SER A 120 12.61 -13.82 0.85
C SER A 120 14.05 -14.00 1.27
N CYS A 121 14.35 -15.25 1.56
CA CYS A 121 15.69 -15.76 1.76
C CYS A 121 16.41 -15.67 0.40
N ASP A 122 16.65 -14.46 -0.10
CA ASP A 122 17.27 -14.20 -1.40
C ASP A 122 18.50 -13.30 -1.22
N CYS A 123 19.39 -13.67 -0.30
CA CYS A 123 20.85 -13.42 -0.43
C CYS A 123 21.73 -14.04 0.67
N LEU A 124 21.19 -14.45 1.83
CA LEU A 124 22.03 -14.89 2.96
C LEU A 124 22.49 -16.36 2.93
N HIS A 125 22.06 -17.16 1.96
CA HIS A 125 22.55 -18.54 1.82
C HIS A 125 23.88 -18.67 1.06
N SER A 126 24.45 -17.57 0.53
CA SER A 126 25.74 -17.64 -0.18
C SER A 126 26.96 -17.23 0.66
N LEU A 127 26.76 -16.68 1.86
CA LEU A 127 27.87 -16.32 2.78
C LEU A 127 28.04 -17.28 3.95
N LEU A 128 27.02 -18.09 4.31
CA LEU A 128 27.18 -19.13 5.32
C LEU A 128 27.74 -20.47 4.79
N SER A 129 27.76 -20.68 3.47
CA SER A 129 28.39 -21.87 2.86
C SER A 129 29.92 -21.78 2.85
N LEU A 130 30.53 -20.58 2.88
CA LEU A 130 32.00 -20.45 2.93
C LEU A 130 32.59 -20.61 4.34
N PHE A 131 31.79 -20.56 5.40
CA PHE A 131 32.28 -20.71 6.78
C PHE A 131 32.22 -22.15 7.30
N ARG A 132 31.69 -23.10 6.53
CA ARG A 132 31.53 -24.51 6.94
C ARG A 132 32.49 -25.48 6.26
N ASP A 133 33.42 -25.02 5.42
CA ASP A 133 34.38 -25.88 4.72
C ASP A 133 35.82 -25.82 5.30
N ASN A 134 36.03 -25.24 6.49
CA ASN A 134 37.36 -25.19 7.11
C ASN A 134 37.38 -25.67 8.56
N ILE A 135 36.89 -26.89 8.81
CA ILE A 135 37.32 -27.68 9.98
C ILE A 135 37.55 -29.11 9.48
N SER A 136 38.77 -29.39 9.02
CA SER A 136 39.31 -30.75 8.99
C SER A 136 39.79 -31.08 10.40
N PRO A 137 39.24 -32.08 11.11
CA PRO A 137 39.94 -32.68 12.23
C PRO A 137 41.03 -33.62 11.68
N ALA A 138 42.28 -33.18 11.75
CA ALA A 138 43.41 -34.10 11.82
C ALA A 138 43.33 -34.81 13.17
N PHE A 139 43.18 -36.13 13.16
CA PHE A 139 43.45 -36.97 14.31
C PHE A 139 44.18 -38.21 13.82
N GLU A 140 45.47 -38.23 14.13
CA GLU A 140 46.36 -39.40 14.16
C GLU A 140 46.64 -39.70 15.64
#